data_AF-A0A2P8MBU9-F1
#
_entry.id   AF-A0A2P8MBU9-F1
#
_cell.length_a   1.000
_cell.length_b   1.000
_cell.length_c   1.000
_cell.angle_alpha   90.00
_cell.angle_beta   90.00
_cell.angle_gamma   90.00
#
_symmetry.space_group_name_H-M   'P 1'
#
loop_
_entity.id
_entity.type
_entity.pdbx_description
1 polymer ?
#
loop_
_entity_poly.entity_id
_entity_poly.type
_entity_poly.pdbx_seq_one_letter_code
_entity_poly.pdbx_strand_id
1 'polypeptide(L)'
;MAGMVTMGNHNYLGTIELDSSVKDGVENGSFVCVNFADKTAKPCTSNTQSAWFVENLNDKTDEELINKTDHDLTINAGEKLRLHKLLPDEHFQTTKAVDGDSLKEGDVVDVGTTGLITKTSGTPAQTFTIDSIETIWGEKTFCCIAN
;
A
#
# COMPACT_ATOMS: atom_id res chain seq x y z
N MET A 1 16.25 -22.47 -15.07
CA MET A 1 16.42 -22.70 -13.62
C MET A 1 15.74 -21.55 -12.92
N ALA A 2 14.52 -21.73 -12.43
CA ALA A 2 13.80 -20.69 -11.69
C ALA A 2 14.17 -20.86 -10.22
N GLY A 3 14.93 -19.91 -9.67
CA GLY A 3 15.23 -19.87 -8.24
C GLY A 3 13.94 -19.51 -7.49
N MET A 4 13.39 -20.47 -6.76
CA MET A 4 12.32 -20.22 -5.82
C MET A 4 12.94 -19.62 -4.55
N VAL A 5 12.72 -18.33 -4.33
CA VAL A 5 12.96 -17.71 -3.02
C VAL A 5 11.72 -17.99 -2.19
N THR A 6 11.82 -18.97 -1.29
CA THR A 6 10.84 -19.18 -0.24
C THR A 6 10.91 -17.98 0.71
N MET A 7 9.96 -17.06 0.61
CA MET A 7 9.76 -16.03 1.62
C MET A 7 9.17 -16.73 2.85
N GLY A 8 10.03 -17.13 3.78
CA GLY A 8 9.63 -17.64 5.07
C GLY A 8 8.93 -16.53 5.86
N ASN A 9 7.81 -16.89 6.48
CA ASN A 9 7.02 -16.16 7.48
C ASN A 9 7.61 -14.81 7.91
N HIS A 10 6.83 -13.74 7.66
CA HIS A 10 7.05 -12.30 7.89
C HIS A 10 7.20 -11.52 6.57
N ASN A 11 6.09 -11.07 6.01
CA ASN A 11 5.99 -10.22 4.80
C ASN A 11 6.58 -8.81 5.02
N TYR A 12 7.87 -8.70 5.36
CA TYR A 12 8.57 -7.44 5.50
C TYR A 12 9.77 -7.38 4.56
N LEU A 13 9.70 -6.59 3.49
CA LEU A 13 10.89 -6.16 2.75
C LEU A 13 11.64 -5.06 3.53
N GLY A 14 12.10 -5.34 4.76
CA GLY A 14 12.78 -4.38 5.65
C GLY A 14 14.16 -3.88 5.19
N THR A 15 14.49 -4.09 3.91
CA THR A 15 15.70 -3.56 3.25
C THR A 15 15.39 -2.46 2.24
N ILE A 16 14.12 -2.18 1.98
CA ILE A 16 13.68 -1.16 1.03
C ILE A 16 13.40 0.14 1.78
N GLU A 17 13.95 1.24 1.29
CA GLU A 17 13.75 2.58 1.84
C GLU A 17 12.82 3.40 0.93
N LEU A 18 12.06 4.34 1.51
CA LEU A 18 11.36 5.32 0.70
C LEU A 18 12.39 6.20 -0.01
N ASP A 19 12.26 6.35 -1.33
CA ASP A 19 13.22 7.13 -2.10
C ASP A 19 13.28 8.57 -1.61
N SER A 20 14.51 9.11 -1.51
CA SER A 20 14.77 10.45 -0.98
C SER A 20 14.12 11.59 -1.77
N SER A 21 13.67 11.33 -2.99
CA SER A 21 12.90 12.29 -3.80
C SER A 21 11.44 12.44 -3.37
N VAL A 22 10.90 11.54 -2.55
CA VAL A 22 9.51 11.59 -2.06
C VAL A 22 9.42 12.52 -0.86
N LYS A 23 9.13 13.80 -1.11
CA LYS A 23 9.18 14.86 -0.09
C LYS A 23 8.02 14.83 0.90
N ASP A 24 6.85 14.41 0.44
CA ASP A 24 5.62 14.43 1.24
C ASP A 24 5.41 13.10 2.02
N GLY A 25 6.39 12.18 1.92
CA GLY A 25 6.29 10.86 2.50
C GLY A 25 5.28 9.95 1.79
N VAL A 26 5.04 8.79 2.36
CA VAL A 26 3.98 7.84 1.96
C VAL A 26 3.22 7.41 3.19
N GLU A 27 1.90 7.48 3.13
CA GLU A 27 1.05 7.06 4.24
C GLU A 27 0.81 5.54 4.22
N ASN A 28 0.64 4.96 5.41
CA ASN A 28 0.18 3.59 5.56
C ASN A 28 -1.12 3.32 4.79
N GLY A 29 -1.25 2.12 4.22
CA GLY A 29 -2.39 1.76 3.37
C GLY A 29 -2.30 2.23 1.91
N SER A 30 -1.22 2.92 1.54
CA SER A 30 -0.92 3.31 0.16
C SER A 30 -0.14 2.23 -0.59
N PHE A 31 -0.05 2.37 -1.91
CA PHE A 31 0.70 1.49 -2.80
C PHE A 31 1.99 2.14 -3.30
N VAL A 32 3.09 1.39 -3.24
CA VAL A 32 4.39 1.82 -3.73
C VAL A 32 4.99 0.84 -4.72
N CYS A 33 5.85 1.37 -5.57
CA CYS A 33 6.52 0.68 -6.64
C CYS A 33 7.99 0.53 -6.23
N VAL A 34 8.43 -0.73 -6.09
CA VAL A 34 9.75 -1.06 -5.56
C VAL A 34 10.75 -1.19 -6.69
N ASN A 35 11.88 -0.50 -6.55
CA ASN A 35 13.08 -0.73 -7.33
C ASN A 35 14.04 -1.62 -6.53
N PHE A 36 14.07 -2.91 -6.86
CA PHE A 36 14.91 -3.89 -6.17
C PHE A 36 16.41 -3.69 -6.40
N ALA A 37 16.82 -3.05 -7.50
CA ALA A 37 18.22 -2.78 -7.78
C ALA A 37 18.78 -1.73 -6.82
N ASP A 38 18.02 -0.64 -6.64
CA ASP A 38 18.41 0.48 -5.79
C ASP A 38 17.94 0.33 -4.33
N LYS A 39 17.14 -0.69 -4.05
CA LYS A 39 16.47 -0.93 -2.76
C LYS A 39 15.63 0.27 -2.30
N THR A 40 14.99 0.95 -3.24
CA THR A 40 14.12 2.09 -2.96
C THR A 40 12.69 1.84 -3.42
N ALA A 41 11.73 2.59 -2.87
CA ALA A 41 10.35 2.60 -3.36
C ALA A 41 9.83 4.03 -3.55
N LYS A 42 8.86 4.18 -4.45
CA LYS A 42 8.14 5.43 -4.72
C LYS A 42 6.64 5.18 -4.82
N PRO A 43 5.77 6.18 -4.58
CA PRO A 43 4.35 6.06 -4.89
C PRO A 43 4.14 5.51 -6.30
N CYS A 44 3.25 4.55 -6.44
CA CYS A 44 2.98 4.01 -7.76
C CYS A 44 2.33 5.05 -8.68
N THR A 45 2.65 4.94 -9.96
CA THR A 45 1.91 5.59 -11.04
C THR A 45 0.84 4.63 -11.54
N SER A 46 -0.15 5.16 -12.26
CA SER A 46 -1.21 4.35 -12.85
C SER A 46 -0.66 3.20 -13.69
N ASN A 47 -1.39 2.08 -13.72
CA ASN A 47 -1.09 0.87 -14.50
C ASN A 47 0.23 0.15 -14.15
N THR A 48 0.66 0.19 -12.88
CA THR A 48 1.88 -0.53 -12.48
C THR A 48 1.61 -2.00 -12.12
N GLN A 49 2.40 -2.93 -12.70
CA GLN A 49 2.29 -4.40 -12.50
C GLN A 49 2.88 -4.93 -11.20
N SER A 50 3.65 -4.11 -10.48
CA SER A 50 4.39 -4.53 -9.29
C SER A 50 4.17 -3.56 -8.13
N ALA A 51 2.90 -3.24 -7.85
CA ALA A 51 2.55 -2.44 -6.70
C ALA A 51 2.63 -3.29 -5.42
N TRP A 52 3.23 -2.71 -4.38
CA TRP A 52 3.35 -3.27 -3.05
C TRP A 52 2.52 -2.44 -2.08
N PHE A 53 1.78 -3.10 -1.22
CA PHE A 53 0.97 -2.46 -0.21
C PHE A 53 1.85 -2.04 0.98
N VAL A 54 1.75 -0.79 1.41
CA VAL A 54 2.46 -0.28 2.57
C VAL A 54 1.67 -0.65 3.82
N GLU A 55 2.24 -1.55 4.62
CA GLU A 55 1.69 -2.01 5.91
C GLU A 55 2.67 -1.62 7.02
N ASN A 56 2.75 -0.33 7.29
CA ASN A 56 3.59 0.24 8.33
C ASN A 56 2.85 0.35 9.66
N LEU A 57 2.24 -0.75 10.09
CA LEU A 57 1.72 -0.91 11.45
C LEU A 57 2.78 -1.61 12.30
N ASN A 58 3.07 -1.05 13.47
CA ASN A 58 3.97 -1.65 14.44
C ASN A 58 3.31 -1.76 15.81
N ASP A 59 2.61 -2.86 16.04
CA ASP A 59 1.98 -3.17 17.34
C ASP A 59 2.99 -3.35 18.49
N LYS A 60 4.30 -3.31 18.19
CA LYS A 60 5.40 -3.46 19.16
C LYS A 60 6.20 -2.17 19.35
N THR A 61 5.76 -1.04 18.81
CA THR A 61 6.39 0.25 19.12
C THR A 61 6.14 0.55 20.60
N ASP A 62 7.22 0.70 21.39
CA ASP A 62 7.13 1.21 22.76
C ASP A 62 6.40 2.55 22.76
N GLU A 63 5.46 2.74 23.69
CA GLU A 63 4.57 3.92 23.77
C GLU A 63 5.32 5.27 23.77
N GLU A 64 6.61 5.28 24.09
CA GLU A 64 7.49 6.45 24.08
C GLU A 64 7.88 6.94 22.66
N LEU A 65 7.75 6.11 21.62
CA LEU A 65 8.07 6.48 20.23
C LEU A 65 6.84 6.96 19.43
N ILE A 66 5.64 6.84 19.98
CA ILE A 66 4.35 7.23 19.36
C ILE A 66 4.30 8.74 19.03
N ASN A 67 5.14 9.56 19.68
CA ASN A 67 4.99 11.02 19.71
C ASN A 67 5.80 11.80 18.65
N LYS A 68 6.48 11.15 17.69
CA LYS A 68 7.29 11.88 16.69
C LYS A 68 7.08 11.54 15.22
N THR A 69 6.63 10.33 14.89
CA THR A 69 6.47 9.90 13.49
C THR A 69 5.34 8.89 13.29
N ASP A 70 4.96 8.16 14.35
CA ASP A 70 3.91 7.13 14.29
C ASP A 70 2.48 7.69 14.35
N HIS A 71 2.26 8.89 14.90
CA HIS A 71 0.92 9.50 14.96
C HIS A 71 0.33 9.77 13.57
N ASP A 72 1.17 10.02 12.57
CA ASP A 72 0.72 10.32 11.21
C ASP A 72 0.78 9.09 10.28
N LEU A 73 1.22 7.93 10.78
CA LEU A 73 1.43 6.69 10.01
C LEU A 73 2.15 6.92 8.66
N THR A 74 2.92 8.00 8.56
CA THR A 74 3.54 8.52 7.34
C THR A 74 5.02 8.19 7.37
N ILE A 75 5.49 7.48 6.35
CA ILE A 75 6.88 7.09 6.19
C ILE A 75 7.59 8.20 5.41
N ASN A 76 8.66 8.74 5.97
CA ASN A 76 9.44 9.81 5.36
C ASN A 76 10.52 9.26 4.43
N ALA A 77 11.03 10.14 3.56
CA ALA A 77 12.13 9.81 2.65
C ALA A 77 13.35 9.28 3.42
N GLY A 78 13.92 8.15 2.97
CA GLY A 78 15.04 7.46 3.62
C GLY A 78 14.64 6.54 4.77
N GLU A 79 13.37 6.47 5.16
CA GLU A 79 12.90 5.51 6.16
C GLU A 79 12.56 4.16 5.52
N LYS A 80 12.70 3.09 6.30
CA LYS A 80 12.44 1.73 5.84
C LYS A 80 10.95 1.46 5.74
N LEU A 81 10.54 0.83 4.65
CA LEU A 81 9.15 0.49 4.38
C LEU A 81 8.86 -0.95 4.79
N ARG A 82 7.69 -1.13 5.38
CA ARG A 82 7.06 -2.45 5.58
C ARG A 82 6.12 -2.67 4.41
N LEU A 83 6.53 -3.56 3.50
CA LEU A 83 5.84 -3.79 2.25
C LEU A 83 5.31 -5.21 2.19
N HIS A 84 4.03 -5.30 1.86
CA HIS A 84 3.32 -6.55 1.64
C HIS A 84 2.95 -6.69 0.17
N LYS A 85 3.15 -7.89 -0.39
CA LYS A 85 2.70 -8.20 -1.75
C LYS A 85 1.37 -8.92 -1.65
N LEU A 86 0.33 -8.24 -2.12
CA LEU A 86 -0.99 -8.83 -2.21
C LEU A 86 -0.99 -10.00 -3.20
N LEU A 87 -1.46 -11.15 -2.72
CA LEU A 87 -1.69 -12.34 -3.54
C LEU A 87 -3.12 -12.33 -4.09
N PRO A 88 -3.40 -13.01 -5.21
CA PRO A 88 -4.77 -13.20 -5.69
C PRO A 88 -5.65 -13.81 -4.59
N ASP A 89 -6.91 -13.37 -4.51
CA ASP A 89 -7.90 -13.71 -3.48
C ASP A 89 -7.56 -13.23 -2.05
N GLU A 90 -6.53 -12.40 -1.88
CA GLU A 90 -6.19 -11.83 -0.58
C GLU A 90 -7.04 -10.59 -0.28
N HIS A 91 -7.55 -10.53 0.96
CA HIS A 91 -8.28 -9.37 1.46
C HIS A 91 -7.32 -8.35 2.06
N PHE A 92 -7.54 -7.07 1.77
CA PHE A 92 -6.83 -5.97 2.40
C PHE A 92 -7.79 -4.81 2.68
N GLN A 93 -7.40 -3.95 3.61
CA GLN A 93 -8.18 -2.79 4.02
C GLN A 93 -7.37 -1.52 3.77
N THR A 94 -7.99 -0.51 3.19
CA THR A 94 -7.36 0.80 3.01
C THR A 94 -8.36 1.94 3.15
N THR A 95 -7.93 3.07 3.68
CA THR A 95 -8.67 4.34 3.65
C THR A 95 -8.20 5.25 2.50
N LYS A 96 -7.19 4.81 1.75
CA LYS A 96 -6.44 5.62 0.79
C LYS A 96 -6.98 5.45 -0.63
N ALA A 97 -7.98 6.27 -0.97
CA ALA A 97 -8.64 6.24 -2.28
C ALA A 97 -8.69 7.63 -2.95
N VAL A 98 -8.55 7.65 -4.28
CA VAL A 98 -8.89 8.82 -5.11
C VAL A 98 -10.41 8.83 -5.29
N ASP A 99 -11.05 9.97 -5.01
CA ASP A 99 -12.50 10.14 -5.15
C ASP A 99 -13.32 9.07 -4.40
N GLY A 100 -12.92 8.75 -3.15
CA GLY A 100 -13.52 7.67 -2.36
C GLY A 100 -15.03 7.76 -2.14
N ASP A 101 -15.65 8.95 -2.30
CA ASP A 101 -17.10 9.11 -2.25
C ASP A 101 -17.84 8.52 -3.46
N SER A 102 -17.14 8.32 -4.57
CA SER A 102 -17.69 7.77 -5.82
C SER A 102 -17.63 6.25 -5.90
N LEU A 103 -16.78 5.63 -5.06
CA LEU A 103 -16.57 4.19 -5.01
C LEU A 103 -17.71 3.48 -4.29
N LYS A 104 -18.05 2.29 -4.80
CA LYS A 104 -19.14 1.46 -4.26
C LYS A 104 -18.70 0.01 -4.11
N GLU A 105 -19.40 -0.72 -3.26
CA GLU A 105 -19.26 -2.18 -3.16
C GLU A 105 -19.49 -2.81 -4.54
N GLY A 106 -18.62 -3.76 -4.90
CA GLY A 106 -18.57 -4.41 -6.21
C GLY A 106 -17.86 -3.61 -7.31
N ASP A 107 -17.40 -2.38 -7.07
CA ASP A 107 -16.57 -1.68 -8.04
C ASP A 107 -15.19 -2.35 -8.18
N VAL A 108 -14.74 -2.47 -9.42
CA VAL A 108 -13.36 -2.84 -9.73
C VAL A 108 -12.51 -1.57 -9.72
N VAL A 109 -11.45 -1.61 -8.91
CA VAL A 109 -10.49 -0.52 -8.70
C VAL A 109 -9.09 -0.96 -9.12
N ASP A 110 -8.26 0.01 -9.48
CA ASP A 110 -6.85 -0.17 -9.78
C ASP A 110 -5.97 0.71 -8.87
N VAL A 111 -4.65 0.53 -8.95
CA VAL A 111 -3.71 1.45 -8.33
C VAL A 111 -3.60 2.69 -9.21
N GLY A 112 -4.13 3.79 -8.72
CA GLY A 112 -4.10 5.10 -9.36
C GLY A 112 -2.77 5.81 -9.20
N THR A 113 -2.75 7.06 -9.65
CA THR A 113 -1.62 7.96 -9.42
C THR A 113 -1.44 8.15 -7.91
N THR A 114 -0.19 8.39 -7.48
CA THR A 114 0.20 8.59 -6.08
C THR A 114 -0.01 7.38 -5.17
N GLY A 115 -0.23 6.18 -5.72
CA GLY A 115 -0.36 4.97 -4.92
C GLY A 115 -1.70 4.81 -4.20
N LEU A 116 -2.73 5.55 -4.60
CA LEU A 116 -4.08 5.45 -4.02
C LEU A 116 -4.95 4.54 -4.89
N ILE A 117 -5.93 3.86 -4.30
CA ILE A 117 -6.89 3.10 -5.11
C ILE A 117 -7.81 4.06 -5.88
N THR A 118 -8.11 3.76 -7.14
CA THR A 118 -9.05 4.55 -7.94
C THR A 118 -9.90 3.65 -8.82
N LYS A 119 -11.02 4.17 -9.33
CA LYS A 119 -11.88 3.41 -10.23
C LYS A 119 -11.11 3.07 -11.50
N THR A 120 -11.17 1.79 -11.90
CA THR A 120 -10.36 1.31 -13.02
C THR A 120 -10.56 2.18 -14.27
N SER A 121 -9.45 2.69 -14.80
CA SER A 121 -9.46 3.49 -16.02
C SER A 121 -8.47 2.92 -17.06
N GLY A 122 -9.01 2.18 -18.04
CA GLY A 122 -8.22 1.58 -19.12
C GLY A 122 -7.89 0.11 -18.90
N THR A 123 -6.66 -0.32 -19.23
CA THR A 123 -6.17 -1.69 -19.04
C THR A 123 -5.26 -1.74 -17.81
N PRO A 124 -5.83 -1.96 -16.61
CA PRO A 124 -5.07 -1.98 -15.38
C PRO A 124 -4.14 -3.18 -15.32
N ALA A 125 -3.02 -2.97 -14.65
CA ALA A 125 -2.02 -4.00 -14.39
C ALA A 125 -2.32 -4.76 -13.09
N GLN A 126 -2.57 -4.01 -12.01
CA GLN A 126 -3.16 -4.35 -10.71
C GLN A 126 -4.68 -4.13 -10.66
N THR A 127 -5.54 -5.13 -10.41
CA THR A 127 -6.97 -4.87 -10.11
C THR A 127 -7.40 -5.45 -8.78
N PHE A 128 -8.35 -4.76 -8.14
CA PHE A 128 -8.98 -5.18 -6.90
C PHE A 128 -10.49 -4.98 -7.01
N THR A 129 -11.27 -5.79 -6.29
CA THR A 129 -12.72 -5.63 -6.18
C THR A 129 -13.04 -5.13 -4.78
N ILE A 130 -13.86 -4.09 -4.65
CA ILE A 130 -14.36 -3.66 -3.34
C ILE A 130 -15.42 -4.67 -2.87
N ASP A 131 -15.14 -5.37 -1.78
CA ASP A 131 -16.05 -6.35 -1.17
C ASP A 131 -17.05 -5.66 -0.22
N SER A 132 -16.56 -4.78 0.65
CA SER A 132 -17.40 -3.96 1.53
C SER A 132 -16.81 -2.56 1.76
N ILE A 133 -17.68 -1.61 2.10
CA ILE A 133 -17.27 -0.27 2.55
C ILE A 133 -17.76 -0.06 3.98
N GLU A 134 -16.82 0.06 4.90
CA GLU A 134 -17.10 0.26 6.32
C GLU A 134 -16.72 1.68 6.76
N THR A 135 -17.24 2.10 7.92
CA THR A 135 -16.78 3.33 8.57
C THR A 135 -16.15 2.95 9.89
N ILE A 136 -14.83 3.00 9.93
CA ILE A 136 -14.03 2.66 11.11
C ILE A 136 -13.46 3.96 11.66
N TRP A 137 -13.69 4.21 12.95
CA TRP A 137 -13.25 5.44 13.64
C TRP A 137 -13.67 6.77 12.97
N GLY A 138 -14.78 6.76 12.23
CA GLY A 138 -15.30 7.94 11.53
C GLY A 138 -14.72 8.13 10.12
N GLU A 139 -13.84 7.26 9.67
CA GLU A 139 -13.27 7.26 8.32
C GLU A 139 -13.82 6.13 7.46
N LYS A 140 -14.04 6.40 6.18
CA LYS A 140 -14.43 5.36 5.21
C LYS A 140 -13.25 4.43 4.95
N THR A 141 -13.46 3.16 5.20
CA THR A 141 -12.50 2.08 4.96
C THR A 141 -13.04 1.17 3.87
N PHE A 142 -12.20 0.91 2.86
CA PHE A 142 -12.51 0.02 1.75
C PHE A 142 -11.90 -1.34 2.04
N CYS A 143 -12.74 -2.37 2.14
CA CYS A 143 -12.33 -3.77 2.21
C CYS A 143 -12.29 -4.30 0.77
N CYS A 144 -11.09 -4.60 0.28
CA CYS A 144 -10.85 -4.97 -1.11
C CYS A 144 -10.29 -6.38 -1.20
N ILE A 145 -10.61 -7.07 -2.29
CA ILE A 145 -10.06 -8.38 -2.66
C ILE A 145 -9.16 -8.19 -3.87
N ALA A 146 -7.94 -8.70 -3.82
CA ALA A 146 -7.04 -8.69 -4.97
C ALA A 146 -7.45 -9.75 -6.01
N ASN A 147 -7.60 -9.31 -7.27
CA ASN A 147 -7.98 -10.17 -8.40
C ASN A 147 -6.74 -10.72 -9.13
#